data_AF-A0A435DYE2-F1
#
_entry.id   AF-A0A435DYE2-F1
#
_cell.length_a   1.000
_cell.length_b   1.000
_cell.length_c   1.000
_cell.angle_alpha   90.00
_cell.angle_beta   90.00
_cell.angle_gamma   90.00
#
_symmetry.space_group_name_H-M   'P 1'
#
loop_
_entity.id
_entity.type
_entity.pdbx_description
1 polymer ?
#
loop_
_entity_poly.entity_id
_entity_poly.type
_entity_poly.pdbx_seq_one_letter_code
_entity_poly.pdbx_strand_id
1 'polypeptide(L)'
;IYILDEPESALSPTRQIELLKLLQRMEQSGTAQVIMATHSPLLMACPYARLFRISRFGLDPIDFQDTDHFRMMRDFCSDPAAFLAEALYEDEP
;
A
#
# COMPACT_ATOMS: atom_id res chain seq x y z
N ILE A 1 2.70 -15.81 -14.50
CA ILE A 1 2.03 -15.24 -13.29
C ILE A 1 3.10 -15.10 -12.22
N TYR A 2 3.14 -13.95 -11.54
CA TYR A 2 4.06 -13.65 -10.44
C TYR A 2 3.23 -13.38 -9.18
N ILE A 3 3.70 -13.88 -8.04
CA ILE A 3 3.08 -13.66 -6.73
C ILE A 3 4.13 -13.03 -5.84
N LEU A 4 3.80 -11.90 -5.23
CA LEU A 4 4.68 -11.13 -4.36
C LEU A 4 3.99 -10.97 -3.00
N ASP A 5 4.71 -11.28 -1.94
CA ASP A 5 4.23 -11.17 -0.56
C ASP A 5 5.11 -10.18 0.18
N GLU A 6 4.53 -9.04 0.56
CA GLU A 6 5.19 -7.92 1.24
C GLU A 6 6.59 -7.58 0.70
N PRO A 7 6.74 -7.32 -0.61
CA PRO A 7 8.05 -7.06 -1.21
C PRO A 7 8.73 -5.81 -0.62
N GLU A 8 7.98 -4.88 -0.04
CA GLU A 8 8.49 -3.70 0.65
C GLU A 8 9.38 -4.02 1.86
N SER A 9 9.22 -5.18 2.49
CA SER A 9 9.93 -5.52 3.74
C SER A 9 11.46 -5.57 3.57
N ALA A 10 11.93 -5.77 2.34
CA ALA A 10 13.35 -5.73 1.97
C ALA A 10 13.76 -4.48 1.16
N LEU A 11 12.84 -3.53 0.94
CA LEU A 11 13.04 -2.41 0.02
C LEU A 11 12.87 -1.06 0.73
N SER A 12 13.88 -0.20 0.58
CA SER A 12 13.73 1.22 0.90
C SER A 12 12.65 1.88 0.01
N PRO A 13 12.07 3.02 0.41
CA PRO A 13 11.06 3.72 -0.40
C PRO A 13 11.50 3.95 -1.85
N THR A 14 12.75 4.38 -2.08
CA THR A 14 13.30 4.54 -3.43
C THR A 14 13.32 3.24 -4.22
N ARG A 15 13.64 2.10 -3.59
CA ARG A 15 13.62 0.79 -4.24
C ARG A 15 12.20 0.31 -4.54
N GLN A 16 11.22 0.69 -3.71
CA GLN A 16 9.80 0.44 -4.01
C GLN A 16 9.35 1.20 -5.27
N ILE A 17 9.83 2.44 -5.48
CA ILE A 17 9.59 3.18 -6.73
C ILE A 17 10.22 2.47 -7.94
N GLU A 18 11.43 1.91 -7.81
CA GLU A 18 12.03 1.10 -8.89
C GLU A 18 11.22 -0.18 -9.18
N LEU A 19 10.66 -0.81 -8.14
CA LEU A 19 9.73 -1.93 -8.30
C LEU A 19 8.47 -1.50 -9.07
N LEU A 20 7.86 -0.35 -8.75
CA LEU A 20 6.71 0.17 -9.51
C LEU A 20 7.03 0.34 -11.01
N LYS A 21 8.20 0.87 -11.34
CA LYS A 21 8.64 0.99 -12.76
C LYS A 21 8.74 -0.38 -13.43
N LEU A 22 9.22 -1.39 -12.72
CA LEU A 22 9.28 -2.76 -13.23
C LEU A 22 7.87 -3.33 -13.45
N LEU A 23 6.97 -3.18 -12.48
CA LEU A 23 5.59 -3.64 -12.56
C LEU A 23 4.86 -3.00 -13.74
N GLN A 24 5.06 -1.69 -13.95
CA GLN A 24 4.48 -0.98 -15.10
C GLN A 24 5.00 -1.53 -16.44
N ARG A 25 6.29 -1.85 -16.55
CA ARG A 25 6.82 -2.50 -17.78
C ARG A 25 6.24 -3.90 -18.00
N MET A 26 6.01 -4.65 -16.92
CA MET A 26 5.40 -5.98 -16.99
C MET A 26 3.92 -5.92 -17.39
N GLU A 27 3.19 -4.90 -16.93
CA GLU A 27 1.82 -4.64 -17.35
C GLU A 27 1.77 -4.28 -18.84
N GLN A 28 2.63 -3.34 -19.29
CA GLN A 28 2.69 -2.90 -20.68
C GLN A 28 3.09 -4.01 -21.67
N SER A 29 3.84 -5.02 -21.23
CA SER A 29 4.20 -6.13 -22.10
C SER A 29 3.01 -7.05 -22.40
N GLY A 30 1.95 -7.04 -21.58
CA GLY A 30 0.78 -7.90 -21.73
C GLY A 30 1.06 -9.39 -21.53
N THR A 31 2.26 -9.76 -21.09
CA THR A 31 2.71 -11.16 -20.95
C THR A 31 2.81 -11.61 -19.49
N ALA A 32 2.58 -10.70 -18.54
CA ALA A 32 2.70 -10.97 -17.12
C ALA A 32 1.43 -10.55 -16.37
N GLN A 33 1.07 -11.36 -15.37
CA GLN A 33 0.10 -11.01 -14.34
C GLN A 33 0.83 -11.03 -13.00
N VAL A 34 0.64 -9.99 -12.21
CA VAL A 34 1.20 -9.87 -10.86
C VAL A 34 0.05 -9.84 -9.85
N ILE A 35 0.17 -10.66 -8.82
CA ILE A 35 -0.68 -10.60 -7.62
C ILE A 35 0.26 -10.24 -6.46
N MET A 36 -0.08 -9.21 -5.71
CA MET A 36 0.78 -8.68 -4.65
C MET A 36 -0.03 -8.45 -3.37
N ALA A 37 0.48 -8.97 -2.25
CA ALA A 37 0.11 -8.49 -0.92
C ALA A 37 1.11 -7.42 -0.49
N THR A 38 0.62 -6.30 0.03
CA THR A 38 1.47 -5.18 0.46
C THR A 38 0.74 -4.33 1.51
N HIS A 39 1.51 -3.79 2.44
CA HIS A 39 1.19 -2.75 3.40
C HIS A 39 1.69 -1.37 2.96
N SER A 40 2.49 -1.29 1.87
CA SER A 40 3.07 -0.03 1.41
C SER A 40 2.09 0.80 0.58
N PRO A 41 1.74 2.03 1.01
CA PRO A 41 0.97 2.96 0.17
C PRO A 41 1.66 3.29 -1.15
N LEU A 42 3.00 3.23 -1.20
CA LEU A 42 3.74 3.48 -2.45
C LEU A 42 3.44 2.39 -3.48
N LEU A 43 3.42 1.12 -3.06
CA LEU A 43 3.13 0.00 -3.96
C LEU A 43 1.63 -0.10 -4.28
N MET A 44 0.76 0.21 -3.34
CA MET A 44 -0.69 0.31 -3.58
C MET A 44 -1.05 1.35 -4.64
N ALA A 45 -0.24 2.40 -4.79
CA ALA A 45 -0.41 3.42 -5.82
C ALA A 45 0.02 2.96 -7.24
N CYS A 46 0.29 1.66 -7.44
CA CYS A 46 0.66 1.13 -8.75
C CYS A 46 -0.43 1.46 -9.79
N PRO A 47 -0.07 2.11 -10.92
CA PRO A 47 -1.02 2.42 -11.98
C PRO A 47 -1.73 1.16 -12.49
N TYR A 48 -3.01 1.31 -12.83
CA TYR A 48 -3.88 0.25 -13.36
C TYR A 48 -4.10 -0.96 -12.45
N ALA A 49 -3.56 -0.95 -11.23
CA ALA A 49 -3.80 -2.02 -10.26
C ALA A 49 -5.26 -2.00 -9.80
N ARG A 50 -5.85 -3.19 -9.69
CA ARG A 50 -7.09 -3.38 -8.95
C ARG A 50 -6.71 -3.71 -7.51
N LEU A 51 -7.10 -2.85 -6.58
CA LEU A 51 -6.86 -3.05 -5.16
C LEU A 51 -8.00 -3.84 -4.53
N PHE A 52 -7.61 -4.72 -3.62
CA PHE A 52 -8.51 -5.47 -2.76
C PHE A 52 -8.06 -5.31 -1.31
N ARG A 53 -9.00 -5.04 -0.43
CA ARG A 53 -8.80 -5.12 1.02
C ARG A 53 -9.10 -6.53 1.48
N ILE A 54 -8.19 -7.09 2.28
CA ILE A 54 -8.43 -8.36 2.98
C ILE A 54 -9.19 -8.04 4.26
N SER A 55 -10.40 -8.56 4.38
CA SER A 55 -11.24 -8.45 5.57
C SER A 55 -11.55 -9.84 6.13
N ARG A 56 -12.09 -9.91 7.34
CA ARG A 56 -12.59 -11.16 7.92
C ARG A 56 -13.71 -11.84 7.09
N PHE A 57 -14.30 -11.10 6.15
CA PHE A 57 -15.37 -11.57 5.28
C PHE A 57 -14.88 -11.93 3.87
N GLY A 58 -13.60 -11.71 3.55
CA GLY A 58 -13.02 -12.03 2.25
C GLY A 58 -12.25 -10.87 1.62
N LEU A 59 -12.28 -10.78 0.29
CA LEU A 59 -11.62 -9.74 -0.50
C LEU A 59 -12.65 -8.75 -1.02
N ASP A 60 -12.50 -7.48 -0.61
CA ASP A 60 -13.39 -6.39 -1.02
C ASP A 60 -12.64 -5.41 -1.93
N PRO A 61 -13.17 -5.04 -3.11
CA PRO A 61 -12.59 -3.96 -3.91
C PRO A 61 -12.51 -2.67 -3.11
N ILE A 62 -11.43 -1.91 -3.29
CA ILE A 62 -11.23 -0.64 -2.59
C ILE A 62 -10.48 0.35 -3.49
N ASP A 63 -10.78 1.63 -3.35
CA ASP A 63 -10.00 2.69 -4.00
C ASP A 63 -8.75 3.00 -3.18
N PHE A 64 -7.68 3.42 -3.85
CA PHE A 64 -6.39 3.72 -3.20
C PHE A 64 -6.54 4.70 -2.02
N GLN A 65 -7.31 5.78 -2.22
CA GLN A 65 -7.52 6.82 -1.21
C GLN A 65 -8.31 6.33 0.02
N ASP A 66 -8.99 5.20 -0.13
CA ASP A 66 -9.79 4.58 0.93
C ASP A 66 -9.03 3.51 1.70
N THR A 67 -7.83 3.16 1.28
CA THR A 67 -6.99 2.19 2.00
C THR A 67 -6.55 2.75 3.35
N ASP A 68 -6.60 1.89 4.38
CA ASP A 68 -6.25 2.29 5.75
C ASP A 68 -4.79 2.78 5.84
N HIS A 69 -3.88 2.11 5.13
CA HIS A 69 -2.46 2.48 5.07
C HIS A 69 -2.24 3.85 4.43
N PHE A 70 -2.95 4.18 3.34
CA PHE A 70 -2.86 5.49 2.72
C PHE A 70 -3.42 6.57 3.65
N ARG A 71 -4.59 6.35 4.25
CA ARG A 71 -5.22 7.31 5.17
C ARG A 71 -4.33 7.60 6.37
N MET A 72 -3.79 6.56 7.02
CA MET A 72 -2.85 6.70 8.12
C MET A 72 -1.62 7.52 7.72
N MET A 73 -0.99 7.19 6.59
CA MET A 73 0.19 7.93 6.10
C MET A 73 -0.15 9.39 5.77
N ARG A 74 -1.29 9.63 5.11
CA ARG A 74 -1.77 10.98 4.78
C ARG A 74 -1.99 11.81 6.04
N ASP A 75 -2.65 11.24 7.04
CA ASP A 75 -2.99 11.95 8.28
C ASP A 75 -1.72 12.28 9.07
N PHE A 76 -0.79 11.32 9.18
CA PHE A 76 0.55 11.56 9.74
C PHE A 76 1.31 12.65 8.99
N CYS A 77 1.33 12.64 7.66
CA CYS A 77 2.02 13.65 6.87
C CYS A 77 1.36 15.04 6.94
N SER A 78 0.06 15.13 7.24
CA SER A 78 -0.68 16.39 7.29
C SER A 78 -0.39 17.15 8.59
N ASP A 79 -0.37 16.45 9.72
CA ASP A 79 0.04 17.00 11.02
C ASP A 79 0.66 15.89 11.90
N PRO A 80 1.99 15.70 11.85
CA PRO A 80 2.65 14.66 12.63
C PRO A 80 2.49 14.85 14.14
N ALA A 81 2.42 16.09 14.61
CA ALA A 81 2.36 16.38 16.05
C ALA A 81 0.98 16.03 16.62
N ALA A 82 -0.09 16.47 15.96
CA ALA A 82 -1.45 16.12 16.35
C ALA A 82 -1.71 14.61 16.19
N PHE A 83 -1.24 14.01 15.09
CA PHE A 83 -1.36 12.57 14.86
C PHE A 83 -0.70 11.78 15.99
N LEU A 84 0.52 12.14 16.39
CA LEU A 84 1.23 11.45 17.49
C LEU A 84 0.58 11.73 18.85
N ALA A 85 0.07 12.93 19.09
CA ALA A 85 -0.62 13.24 20.34
C ALA A 85 -1.88 12.38 20.53
N GLU A 86 -2.66 12.18 19.46
CA GLU A 86 -3.83 11.29 19.45
C GLU A 86 -3.42 9.82 19.55
N ALA A 87 -2.47 9.37 18.72
CA ALA A 87 -2.07 7.96 18.63
C ALA A 87 -1.37 7.45 19.90
N LEU A 88 -0.75 8.34 20.68
CA LEU A 88 -0.09 8.03 21.95
C LEU A 88 -0.94 8.40 23.17
N TYR A 89 -2.16 8.93 22.97
CA TYR A 89 -3.10 9.15 24.05
C TYR A 89 -3.56 7.77 24.56
N GLU A 90 -3.00 7.33 25.68
CA GLU A 90 -3.50 6.13 26.36
C GLU A 90 -4.88 6.44 26.94
N ASP A 91 -5.87 5.59 26.66
CA ASP A 91 -7.12 5.56 27.41
C ASP A 91 -6.77 5.38 28.90
N GLU A 92 -6.72 6.46 29.68
CA GLU A 92 -6.77 6.35 31.14
C GLU A 92 -8.12 5.69 31.49
N PRO A 93 -8.12 4.59 32.28
CA PRO A 93 -9.35 3.91 32.69
C PRO A 93 -10.28 4.78 33.55
#